data_AF-U1RF99-F1
#
_entry.id   AF-U1RF99-F1
#
_cell.length_a   1.000
_cell.length_b   1.000
_cell.length_c   1.000
_cell.angle_alpha   90.00
_cell.angle_beta   90.00
_cell.angle_gamma   90.00
#
_symmetry.space_group_name_H-M   'P 1'
#
loop_
_entity.id
_entity.type
_entity.pdbx_description
1 polymer ?
#
loop_
_entity_poly.entity_id
_entity_poly.type
_entity_poly.pdbx_seq_one_letter_code
_entity_poly.pdbx_strand_id
1 'polypeptide(L)'
;QREERARYARREAARQTELATASDVESAARIALEAAERALSRAASERDRLSERRSQVSQEVSDARRALDRLGAELSEATASAHQGQIAAEQTRLRVEDLQRRALEELSLEPEQLLAEFGPQTPVPMLPLDPDDVEKVAGAEPSAYVRAEQERALAKAQKDLEKLGRVNPLALEEHEALASRHKFLVDQVQDLKQSKADLLRIVTDVDRLVEEAFASAFAETREQFEHVFGVLFPGGAGDLVLTDPEDMLATGIEIEARPAGKKVKRLSLLSGGERSLAAIAFLVAIFKARPSPFYVMDEVEAALDDVNLTRLLAIFKELQETSQLIVITHQKRTMEIADALYGVTMRDGVTTVVSQRLAD
;
A
#
# COMPACT_ATOMS: atom_id res chain seq x y z
N GLN A 1 -31.89 -57.37 161.74
CA GLN A 1 -33.03 -58.05 161.06
C GLN A 1 -34.03 -57.12 160.36
N ARG A 2 -34.44 -55.96 160.92
CA ARG A 2 -35.35 -55.01 160.20
C ARG A 2 -34.68 -54.23 159.05
N GLU A 3 -33.39 -53.90 159.15
CA GLU A 3 -32.66 -53.14 158.12
C GLU A 3 -32.30 -53.94 156.86
N GLU A 4 -32.06 -55.25 156.97
CA GLU A 4 -31.78 -56.11 155.81
C GLU A 4 -33.03 -56.33 154.93
N ARG A 5 -34.21 -56.46 155.53
CA ARG A 5 -35.48 -56.56 154.80
C ARG A 5 -35.80 -55.28 154.01
N ALA A 6 -35.48 -54.11 154.57
CA ALA A 6 -35.69 -52.83 153.90
C ALA A 6 -34.72 -52.62 152.71
N ARG A 7 -33.46 -53.07 152.83
CA ARG A 7 -32.49 -53.04 151.71
C ARG A 7 -32.85 -54.03 150.61
N TYR A 8 -33.32 -55.23 150.94
CA TYR A 8 -33.78 -56.21 149.96
C TYR A 8 -35.02 -55.71 149.20
N ALA A 9 -36.02 -55.16 149.90
CA ALA A 9 -37.21 -54.59 149.29
C ALA A 9 -36.92 -53.39 148.36
N ARG A 10 -35.99 -52.51 148.74
CA ARG A 10 -35.55 -51.40 147.85
C ARG A 10 -34.81 -51.91 146.61
N ARG A 11 -34.01 -52.97 146.73
CA ARG A 11 -33.26 -53.56 145.60
C ARG A 11 -34.17 -54.35 144.66
N GLU A 12 -35.20 -55.03 145.19
CA GLU A 12 -36.25 -55.63 144.37
C GLU A 12 -37.10 -54.58 143.67
N ALA A 13 -37.52 -53.52 144.36
CA ALA A 13 -38.29 -52.44 143.74
C ALA A 13 -37.50 -51.74 142.62
N ALA A 14 -36.19 -51.49 142.83
CA ALA A 14 -35.32 -50.95 141.80
C ALA A 14 -35.19 -51.91 140.60
N ARG A 15 -34.98 -53.21 140.85
CA ARG A 15 -34.91 -54.24 139.79
C ARG A 15 -36.23 -54.38 139.03
N GLN A 16 -37.37 -54.29 139.70
CA GLN A 16 -38.69 -54.30 139.04
C GLN A 16 -38.90 -53.05 138.18
N THR A 17 -38.44 -51.89 138.64
CA THR A 17 -38.51 -50.64 137.86
C THR A 17 -37.57 -50.68 136.65
N GLU A 18 -36.36 -51.21 136.80
CA GLU A 18 -35.42 -51.42 135.69
C GLU A 18 -35.96 -52.43 134.67
N LEU A 19 -36.57 -53.53 135.11
CA LEU A 19 -37.21 -54.51 134.22
C LEU A 19 -38.42 -53.93 133.49
N ALA A 20 -39.25 -53.14 134.17
CA ALA A 20 -40.36 -52.43 133.55
C ALA A 20 -39.86 -51.44 132.49
N THR A 21 -38.84 -50.64 132.82
CA THR A 21 -38.21 -49.70 131.88
C THR A 21 -37.60 -50.43 130.68
N ALA A 22 -36.91 -51.55 130.91
CA ALA A 22 -36.34 -52.36 129.83
C ALA A 22 -37.42 -52.98 128.94
N SER A 23 -38.53 -53.45 129.51
CA SER A 23 -39.69 -53.96 128.77
C SER A 23 -40.39 -52.88 127.95
N ASP A 24 -40.53 -51.67 128.50
CA ASP A 24 -41.10 -50.52 127.79
C ASP A 24 -40.19 -50.08 126.63
N VAL A 25 -38.87 -50.08 126.85
CA VAL A 25 -37.87 -49.81 125.79
C VAL A 25 -37.89 -50.90 124.73
N GLU A 26 -37.99 -52.18 125.08
CA GLU A 26 -38.11 -53.27 124.11
C GLU A 26 -39.39 -53.14 123.27
N SER A 27 -40.53 -52.85 123.92
CA SER A 27 -41.81 -52.63 123.25
C SER A 27 -41.75 -51.43 122.29
N ALA A 28 -41.21 -50.29 122.76
CA ALA A 28 -41.03 -49.10 121.93
C ALA A 28 -40.06 -49.36 120.77
N ALA A 29 -38.98 -50.11 120.99
CA ALA A 29 -38.03 -50.50 119.95
C ALA A 29 -38.66 -51.42 118.89
N ARG A 30 -39.52 -52.38 119.30
CA ARG A 30 -40.28 -53.22 118.35
C ARG A 30 -41.24 -52.39 117.50
N ILE A 31 -42.00 -51.48 118.11
CA ILE A 31 -42.92 -50.58 117.38
C ILE A 31 -42.13 -49.70 116.40
N ALA A 32 -40.99 -49.15 116.84
CA ALA A 32 -40.13 -48.33 116.00
C ALA A 32 -39.52 -49.14 114.84
N LEU A 33 -39.12 -50.40 115.08
CA LEU A 33 -38.62 -51.30 114.04
C LEU A 33 -39.71 -51.62 113.00
N GLU A 34 -40.93 -51.99 113.43
CA GLU A 34 -42.04 -52.24 112.50
C GLU A 34 -42.42 -50.98 111.69
N ALA A 35 -42.38 -49.80 112.32
CA ALA A 35 -42.61 -48.54 111.63
C ALA A 35 -41.50 -48.26 110.60
N ALA A 36 -40.24 -48.52 110.95
CA ALA A 36 -39.10 -48.38 110.05
C ALA A 36 -39.15 -49.37 108.88
N GLU A 37 -39.52 -50.64 109.12
CA GLU A 37 -39.69 -51.66 108.09
C GLU A 37 -40.82 -51.29 107.11
N ARG A 38 -41.96 -50.81 107.61
CA ARG A 38 -43.06 -50.31 106.77
C ARG A 38 -42.67 -49.06 105.98
N ALA A 39 -41.86 -48.17 106.56
CA ALA A 39 -41.35 -47.00 105.85
C ALA A 39 -40.37 -47.41 104.75
N LEU A 40 -39.47 -48.36 105.04
CA LEU A 40 -38.49 -48.90 104.09
C LEU A 40 -39.17 -49.63 102.92
N SER A 41 -40.17 -50.46 103.19
CA SER A 41 -40.94 -51.17 102.16
C SER A 41 -41.70 -50.20 101.23
N ARG A 42 -42.31 -49.14 101.79
CA ARG A 42 -42.95 -48.08 101.01
C ARG A 42 -41.94 -47.31 100.15
N ALA A 43 -40.81 -46.90 100.74
CA ALA A 43 -39.75 -46.21 100.02
C ALA A 43 -39.14 -47.09 98.92
N ALA A 44 -38.97 -48.39 99.15
CA ALA A 44 -38.48 -49.34 98.14
C ALA A 44 -39.46 -49.47 96.97
N SER A 45 -40.77 -49.63 97.26
CA SER A 45 -41.81 -49.71 96.23
C SER A 45 -41.90 -48.42 95.40
N GLU A 46 -41.80 -47.26 96.05
CA GLU A 46 -41.81 -45.96 95.37
C GLU A 46 -40.55 -45.77 94.51
N ARG A 47 -39.37 -46.15 95.02
CA ARG A 47 -38.12 -46.14 94.25
C ARG A 47 -38.22 -47.03 93.02
N ASP A 48 -38.75 -48.24 93.15
CA ASP A 48 -38.84 -49.19 92.04
C ASP A 48 -39.81 -48.66 90.96
N ARG A 49 -40.97 -48.12 91.36
CA ARG A 49 -41.91 -47.43 90.44
C ARG A 49 -41.26 -46.25 89.73
N LEU A 50 -40.51 -45.40 90.45
CA LEU A 50 -39.80 -44.26 89.85
C LEU A 50 -38.67 -44.72 88.92
N SER A 51 -37.99 -45.81 89.25
CA SER A 51 -36.93 -46.40 88.41
C SER A 51 -37.50 -46.94 87.10
N GLU A 52 -38.62 -47.65 87.14
CA GLU A 52 -39.34 -48.11 85.95
C GLU A 52 -39.80 -46.93 85.09
N ARG A 53 -40.42 -45.91 85.70
CA ARG A 53 -40.87 -44.71 84.97
C ARG A 53 -39.69 -43.98 84.32
N ARG A 54 -38.56 -43.85 85.03
CA ARG A 54 -37.33 -43.26 84.49
C ARG A 54 -36.80 -44.06 83.31
N SER A 55 -36.81 -45.39 83.39
CA SER A 55 -36.38 -46.27 82.29
C SER A 55 -37.28 -46.10 81.06
N GLN A 56 -38.60 -46.05 81.24
CA GLN A 56 -39.56 -45.83 80.15
C GLN A 56 -39.33 -44.48 79.46
N VAL A 57 -39.25 -43.39 80.24
CA VAL A 57 -39.00 -42.05 79.69
C VAL A 57 -37.62 -41.98 79.02
N SER A 58 -36.60 -42.63 79.58
CA SER A 58 -35.28 -42.70 78.96
C SER A 58 -35.32 -43.42 77.60
N GLN A 59 -36.14 -44.47 77.47
CA GLN A 59 -36.32 -45.18 76.21
C GLN A 59 -37.08 -44.32 75.19
N GLU A 60 -38.18 -43.68 75.60
CA GLU A 60 -38.95 -42.75 74.75
C GLU A 60 -38.07 -41.61 74.21
N VAL A 61 -37.21 -41.02 75.07
CA VAL A 61 -36.26 -39.98 74.66
C VAL A 61 -35.21 -40.52 73.68
N SER A 62 -34.72 -41.73 73.89
CA SER A 62 -33.75 -42.37 72.98
C SER A 62 -34.36 -42.62 71.60
N ASP A 63 -35.59 -43.13 71.55
CA ASP A 63 -36.29 -43.41 70.29
C ASP A 63 -36.67 -42.11 69.57
N ALA A 64 -37.12 -41.09 70.30
CA ALA A 64 -37.38 -39.76 69.73
C ALA A 64 -36.10 -39.12 69.15
N ARG A 65 -34.95 -39.27 69.82
CA ARG A 65 -33.65 -38.78 69.30
C ARG A 65 -33.26 -39.50 68.01
N ARG A 66 -33.39 -40.83 67.96
CA ARG A 66 -33.11 -41.61 66.74
C ARG A 66 -34.03 -41.22 65.58
N ALA A 67 -35.31 -40.96 65.86
CA ALA A 67 -36.26 -40.49 64.84
C ALA A 67 -35.88 -39.09 64.34
N LEU A 68 -35.48 -38.19 65.23
CA LEU A 68 -35.02 -36.84 64.88
C LEU A 68 -33.76 -36.90 64.00
N ASP A 69 -32.78 -37.74 64.36
CA ASP A 69 -31.55 -37.91 63.59
C ASP A 69 -31.83 -38.45 62.18
N ARG A 70 -32.73 -39.43 62.05
CA ARG A 70 -33.16 -39.97 60.75
C ARG A 70 -33.85 -38.89 59.91
N LEU A 71 -34.84 -38.20 60.46
CA LEU A 71 -35.57 -37.15 59.74
C LEU A 71 -34.65 -35.97 59.39
N GLY A 72 -33.68 -35.64 60.25
CA GLY A 72 -32.65 -34.64 59.98
C GLY A 72 -31.75 -35.03 58.81
N ALA A 73 -31.36 -36.30 58.70
CA ALA A 73 -30.59 -36.82 57.58
C ALA A 73 -31.39 -36.78 56.26
N GLU A 74 -32.65 -37.23 56.27
CA GLU A 74 -33.55 -37.19 55.11
C GLU A 74 -33.80 -35.75 54.64
N LEU A 75 -34.02 -34.81 55.56
CA LEU A 75 -34.19 -33.39 55.24
C LEU A 75 -32.92 -32.78 54.62
N SER A 76 -31.74 -33.13 55.16
CA SER A 76 -30.46 -32.66 54.64
C SER A 76 -30.22 -33.16 53.21
N GLU A 77 -30.48 -34.45 52.94
CA GLU A 77 -30.35 -35.06 51.62
C GLU A 77 -31.31 -34.43 50.60
N ALA A 78 -32.59 -34.29 50.98
CA ALA A 78 -33.59 -33.66 50.12
C ALA A 78 -33.25 -32.19 49.82
N THR A 79 -32.76 -31.45 50.81
CA THR A 79 -32.34 -30.05 50.64
C THR A 79 -31.13 -29.95 49.72
N ALA A 80 -30.14 -30.83 49.86
CA ALA A 80 -28.97 -30.87 49.00
C ALA A 80 -29.34 -31.19 47.55
N SER A 81 -30.22 -32.18 47.32
CA SER A 81 -30.71 -32.53 45.99
C SER A 81 -31.50 -31.39 45.34
N ALA A 82 -32.39 -30.73 46.09
CA ALA A 82 -33.13 -29.57 45.62
C ALA A 82 -32.20 -28.41 45.23
N HIS A 83 -31.18 -28.13 46.05
CA HIS A 83 -30.19 -27.09 45.75
C HIS A 83 -29.36 -27.42 44.50
N GLN A 84 -28.92 -28.68 44.34
CA GLN A 84 -28.24 -29.13 43.13
C GLN A 84 -29.12 -28.98 41.89
N GLY A 85 -30.41 -29.35 41.98
CA GLY A 85 -31.37 -29.18 40.91
C GLY A 85 -31.58 -27.71 40.52
N GLN A 86 -31.65 -26.81 41.51
CA GLN A 86 -31.74 -25.37 41.28
C GLN A 86 -30.50 -24.83 40.57
N ILE A 87 -29.30 -25.21 41.01
CA ILE A 87 -28.05 -24.82 40.35
C ILE A 87 -28.03 -25.33 38.90
N ALA A 88 -28.39 -26.58 38.65
CA ALA A 88 -28.40 -27.15 37.30
C ALA A 88 -29.43 -26.46 36.39
N ALA A 89 -30.62 -26.13 36.92
CA ALA A 89 -31.65 -25.41 36.19
C ALA A 89 -31.17 -24.00 35.81
N GLU A 90 -30.56 -23.28 36.75
CA GLU A 90 -29.99 -21.94 36.51
C GLU A 90 -28.83 -21.97 35.52
N GLN A 91 -27.94 -22.96 35.61
CA GLN A 91 -26.86 -23.16 34.62
C GLN A 91 -27.42 -23.43 33.22
N THR A 92 -28.46 -24.26 33.12
CA THR A 92 -29.12 -24.55 31.84
C THR A 92 -29.79 -23.31 31.28
N ARG A 93 -30.47 -22.51 32.12
CA ARG A 93 -31.09 -21.24 31.70
C ARG A 93 -30.06 -20.28 31.13
N LEU A 94 -28.97 -20.02 31.86
CA LEU A 94 -27.90 -19.14 31.39
C LEU A 94 -27.27 -19.64 30.08
N ARG A 95 -27.14 -20.96 29.92
CA ARG A 95 -26.61 -21.55 28.69
C ARG A 95 -27.56 -21.35 27.51
N VAL A 96 -28.86 -21.45 27.71
CA VAL A 96 -29.88 -21.16 26.69
C VAL A 96 -29.84 -19.69 26.31
N GLU A 97 -29.81 -18.78 27.28
CA GLU A 97 -29.72 -17.33 27.04
C GLU A 97 -28.45 -16.96 26.24
N ASP A 98 -27.31 -17.55 26.58
CA ASP A 98 -26.06 -17.36 25.83
C ASP A 98 -26.18 -17.83 24.36
N LEU A 99 -26.81 -18.98 24.13
CA LEU A 99 -27.04 -19.48 22.78
C LEU A 99 -28.02 -18.62 21.99
N GLN A 100 -29.09 -18.13 22.62
CA GLN A 100 -30.06 -17.21 22.00
C GLN A 100 -29.39 -15.90 21.58
N ARG A 101 -28.58 -15.31 22.46
CA ARG A 101 -27.81 -14.10 22.15
C ARG A 101 -26.88 -14.33 20.97
N ARG A 102 -26.13 -15.45 20.95
CA ARG A 102 -25.21 -15.77 19.84
C ARG A 102 -25.94 -15.96 18.52
N ALA A 103 -27.13 -16.57 18.51
CA ALA A 103 -27.94 -16.68 17.30
C ALA A 103 -28.28 -15.30 16.71
N LEU A 104 -28.63 -14.34 17.56
CA LEU A 104 -28.94 -12.98 17.12
C LEU A 104 -27.68 -12.21 16.66
N GLU A 105 -26.59 -12.26 17.44
CA GLU A 105 -25.38 -11.48 17.17
C GLU A 105 -24.57 -12.03 16.00
N GLU A 106 -24.38 -13.35 15.92
CA GLU A 106 -23.53 -13.99 14.91
C GLU A 106 -24.30 -14.28 13.61
N LEU A 107 -25.58 -14.65 13.71
CA LEU A 107 -26.39 -15.10 12.56
C LEU A 107 -27.51 -14.15 12.18
N SER A 108 -27.82 -13.14 13.01
CA SER A 108 -28.97 -12.24 12.82
C SER A 108 -30.31 -12.99 12.70
N LEU A 109 -30.45 -14.11 13.43
CA LEU A 109 -31.64 -14.95 13.45
C LEU A 109 -32.22 -15.07 14.85
N GLU A 110 -33.55 -15.01 14.95
CA GLU A 110 -34.27 -15.32 16.20
C GLU A 110 -34.25 -16.84 16.48
N PRO A 111 -34.27 -17.26 17.76
CA PRO A 111 -34.15 -18.68 18.14
C PRO A 111 -35.23 -19.58 17.51
N GLU A 112 -36.47 -19.12 17.43
CA GLU A 112 -37.58 -19.87 16.85
C GLU A 112 -37.38 -20.08 15.35
N GLN A 113 -36.88 -19.06 14.65
CA GLN A 113 -36.58 -19.13 13.22
C GLN A 113 -35.40 -20.08 12.96
N LEU A 114 -34.34 -19.99 13.77
CA LEU A 114 -33.18 -20.88 13.66
C LEU A 114 -33.59 -22.35 13.83
N LEU A 115 -34.47 -22.65 14.80
CA LEU A 115 -34.96 -24.01 15.01
C LEU A 115 -35.90 -24.48 13.90
N ALA A 116 -36.74 -23.60 13.35
CA ALA A 116 -37.67 -23.95 12.27
C ALA A 116 -36.93 -24.24 10.95
N GLU A 117 -35.95 -23.40 10.60
CA GLU A 117 -35.25 -23.49 9.32
C GLU A 117 -34.01 -24.39 9.37
N PHE A 118 -33.34 -24.50 10.51
CA PHE A 118 -32.05 -25.19 10.66
C PHE A 118 -32.02 -26.20 11.82
N GLY A 119 -33.17 -26.54 12.39
CA GLY A 119 -33.27 -27.54 13.43
C GLY A 119 -32.93 -28.96 12.94
N PRO A 120 -32.64 -29.92 13.84
CA PRO A 120 -32.31 -31.30 13.48
C PRO A 120 -33.41 -32.05 12.71
N GLN A 121 -34.65 -31.53 12.76
CA GLN A 121 -35.82 -32.10 12.08
C GLN A 121 -35.90 -31.64 10.61
N THR A 122 -35.16 -30.59 10.24
CA THR A 122 -35.18 -30.02 8.89
C THR A 122 -34.08 -30.69 8.05
N PRO A 123 -34.38 -31.16 6.84
CA PRO A 123 -33.37 -31.71 5.93
C PRO A 123 -32.29 -30.68 5.63
N VAL A 124 -31.03 -31.10 5.66
CA VAL A 124 -29.89 -30.24 5.38
C VAL A 124 -29.75 -30.09 3.86
N PRO A 125 -29.81 -28.86 3.31
CA PRO A 125 -29.56 -28.63 1.89
C PRO A 125 -28.09 -28.92 1.57
N MET A 126 -27.84 -29.63 0.48
CA MET A 126 -26.49 -29.81 -0.03
C MET A 126 -25.99 -28.48 -0.59
N LEU A 127 -24.97 -27.92 0.06
CA LEU A 127 -24.30 -26.69 -0.37
C LEU A 127 -23.06 -27.05 -1.18
N PRO A 128 -22.83 -26.42 -2.35
CA PRO A 128 -21.60 -26.58 -3.09
C PRO A 128 -20.49 -25.82 -2.35
N LEU A 129 -19.79 -26.53 -1.47
CA LEU A 129 -18.64 -26.00 -0.74
C LEU A 129 -17.41 -25.81 -1.64
N ASP A 130 -17.47 -26.30 -2.88
CA ASP A 130 -16.46 -26.12 -3.92
C ASP A 130 -17.13 -25.58 -5.20
N PRO A 131 -16.63 -24.48 -5.79
CA PRO A 131 -17.16 -23.94 -7.05
C PRO A 131 -17.12 -24.95 -8.22
N ASP A 132 -16.24 -25.95 -8.18
CA ASP A 132 -16.19 -27.00 -9.21
C ASP A 132 -17.28 -28.08 -9.05
N ASP A 133 -17.98 -28.12 -7.90
CA ASP A 133 -19.01 -29.12 -7.59
C ASP A 133 -20.45 -28.57 -7.72
N VAL A 134 -20.62 -27.32 -8.18
CA VAL A 134 -21.92 -26.65 -8.29
C VAL A 134 -22.91 -27.45 -9.15
N GLU A 135 -22.45 -28.03 -10.26
CA GLU A 135 -23.29 -28.86 -11.14
C GLU A 135 -23.68 -30.22 -10.52
N LYS A 136 -22.82 -30.80 -9.68
CA LYS A 136 -23.09 -32.08 -8.99
C LYS A 136 -24.05 -31.91 -7.82
N VAL A 137 -24.01 -30.75 -7.18
CA VAL A 137 -24.81 -30.44 -5.99
C VAL A 137 -26.21 -29.93 -6.36
N ALA A 138 -26.37 -29.30 -7.54
CA ALA A 138 -27.65 -28.80 -8.02
C ALA A 138 -28.75 -29.88 -8.21
N GLY A 139 -28.38 -31.17 -8.26
CA GLY A 139 -29.31 -32.31 -8.36
C GLY A 139 -29.36 -33.22 -7.12
N ALA A 140 -28.65 -32.88 -6.04
CA ALA A 140 -28.58 -33.71 -4.84
C ALA A 140 -29.79 -33.47 -3.93
N GLU A 141 -30.43 -34.55 -3.46
CA GLU A 141 -31.53 -34.45 -2.51
C GLU A 141 -31.03 -34.00 -1.13
N PRO A 142 -31.81 -33.17 -0.39
CA PRO A 142 -31.51 -32.82 0.99
C PRO A 142 -31.32 -34.05 1.86
N SER A 143 -30.29 -34.05 2.70
CA SER A 143 -29.96 -35.18 3.57
C SER A 143 -30.49 -34.98 4.99
N ALA A 144 -30.61 -36.08 5.74
CA ALA A 144 -30.93 -35.99 7.16
C ALA A 144 -29.80 -35.32 7.94
N TYR A 145 -30.15 -34.58 9.01
CA TYR A 145 -29.15 -33.96 9.87
C TYR A 145 -28.29 -35.02 10.57
N VAL A 146 -26.98 -34.99 10.30
CA VAL A 146 -25.96 -35.77 11.02
C VAL A 146 -24.97 -34.82 11.66
N ARG A 147 -25.03 -34.69 12.99
CA ARG A 147 -24.22 -33.73 13.76
C ARG A 147 -22.73 -33.76 13.42
N ALA A 148 -22.14 -34.95 13.36
CA ALA A 148 -20.72 -35.11 13.08
C ALA A 148 -20.31 -34.63 11.68
N GLU A 149 -21.19 -34.72 10.69
CA GLU A 149 -20.94 -34.22 9.34
C GLU A 149 -21.04 -32.70 9.29
N GLN A 150 -22.03 -32.12 9.97
CA GLN A 150 -22.22 -30.67 10.03
C GLN A 150 -21.08 -29.98 10.80
N GLU A 151 -20.59 -30.57 11.89
CA GLU A 151 -19.43 -30.06 12.63
C GLU A 151 -18.16 -30.07 11.76
N ARG A 152 -17.96 -31.09 10.92
CA ARG A 152 -16.85 -31.15 9.96
C ARG A 152 -17.00 -30.13 8.84
N ALA A 153 -18.21 -29.97 8.30
CA ALA A 153 -18.50 -28.99 7.25
C ALA A 153 -18.29 -27.56 7.75
N LEU A 154 -18.77 -27.23 8.95
CA LEU A 154 -18.55 -25.94 9.60
C LEU A 154 -17.06 -25.65 9.80
N ALA A 155 -16.29 -26.62 10.33
CA ALA A 155 -14.85 -26.45 10.52
C ALA A 155 -14.11 -26.21 9.19
N LYS A 156 -14.51 -26.88 8.10
CA LYS A 156 -13.96 -26.62 6.76
C LYS A 156 -14.31 -25.21 6.29
N ALA A 157 -15.58 -24.83 6.36
CA ALA A 157 -16.06 -23.50 5.93
C ALA A 157 -15.39 -22.36 6.71
N GLN A 158 -15.22 -22.51 8.04
CA GLN A 158 -14.52 -21.53 8.87
C GLN A 158 -13.06 -21.38 8.45
N LYS A 159 -12.36 -22.48 8.17
CA LYS A 159 -10.98 -22.44 7.68
C LYS A 159 -10.88 -21.77 6.31
N ASP A 160 -11.83 -22.02 5.43
CA ASP A 160 -11.86 -21.40 4.09
C ASP A 160 -12.19 -19.90 4.19
N LEU A 161 -13.07 -19.49 5.10
CA LEU A 161 -13.32 -18.08 5.44
C LEU A 161 -12.07 -17.39 6.00
N GLU A 162 -11.33 -18.04 6.89
CA GLU A 162 -10.07 -17.50 7.42
C GLU A 162 -9.01 -17.28 6.31
N LYS A 163 -8.95 -18.17 5.31
CA LYS A 163 -8.04 -18.02 4.16
C LYS A 163 -8.36 -16.80 3.30
N LEU A 164 -9.65 -16.45 3.15
CA LEU A 164 -10.07 -15.26 2.41
C LEU A 164 -9.63 -13.96 3.09
N GLY A 165 -9.29 -14.03 4.38
CA GLY A 165 -8.85 -12.88 5.15
C GLY A 165 -10.00 -11.94 5.50
N ARG A 166 -9.65 -10.73 5.95
CA ARG A 166 -10.65 -9.73 6.32
C ARG A 166 -11.21 -9.07 5.07
N VAL A 167 -12.53 -8.93 5.00
CA VAL A 167 -13.19 -8.16 3.94
C VAL A 167 -12.65 -6.73 3.98
N ASN A 168 -12.08 -6.25 2.87
CA ASN A 168 -11.66 -4.87 2.73
C ASN A 168 -12.87 -4.01 2.35
N PRO A 169 -13.41 -3.17 3.26
CA PRO A 169 -14.60 -2.36 2.97
C PRO A 169 -14.32 -1.27 1.93
N LEU A 170 -13.05 -0.89 1.73
CA LEU A 170 -12.64 0.13 0.77
C LEU A 170 -12.30 -0.44 -0.61
N ALA A 171 -12.41 -1.76 -0.81
CA ALA A 171 -11.97 -2.41 -2.04
C ALA A 171 -12.64 -1.86 -3.31
N LEU A 172 -13.93 -1.50 -3.22
CA LEU A 172 -14.66 -0.92 -4.34
C LEU A 172 -14.14 0.49 -4.68
N GLU A 173 -13.98 1.35 -3.67
CA GLU A 173 -13.46 2.71 -3.85
C GLU A 173 -12.01 2.70 -4.36
N GLU A 174 -11.16 1.82 -3.82
CA GLU A 174 -9.78 1.64 -4.26
C GLU A 174 -9.72 1.16 -5.71
N HIS A 175 -10.60 0.23 -6.11
CA HIS A 175 -10.68 -0.23 -7.48
C HIS A 175 -11.09 0.88 -8.45
N GLU A 176 -12.12 1.67 -8.11
CA GLU A 176 -12.57 2.80 -8.93
C GLU A 176 -11.48 3.88 -9.07
N ALA A 177 -10.78 4.20 -7.97
CA ALA A 177 -9.67 5.15 -7.97
C ALA A 177 -8.50 4.65 -8.83
N LEU A 178 -8.14 3.36 -8.69
CA LEU A 178 -7.05 2.75 -9.45
C LEU A 178 -7.40 2.63 -10.94
N ALA A 179 -8.64 2.28 -11.27
CA ALA A 179 -9.14 2.22 -12.64
C ALA A 179 -9.11 3.59 -13.32
N SER A 180 -9.52 4.64 -12.59
CA SER A 180 -9.46 6.04 -13.07
C SER A 180 -8.02 6.48 -13.33
N ARG A 181 -7.11 6.18 -12.40
CA ARG A 181 -5.67 6.47 -12.56
C ARG A 181 -5.06 5.70 -13.73
N HIS A 182 -5.41 4.43 -13.90
CA HIS A 182 -4.95 3.61 -15.01
C HIS A 182 -5.40 4.21 -16.34
N LYS A 183 -6.68 4.56 -16.47
CA LYS A 183 -7.21 5.20 -17.69
C LYS A 183 -6.46 6.48 -18.02
N PHE A 184 -6.29 7.39 -17.05
CA PHE A 184 -5.54 8.63 -17.24
C PHE A 184 -4.11 8.37 -17.74
N LEU A 185 -3.37 7.43 -17.13
CA LEU A 185 -2.01 7.12 -17.53
C LEU A 185 -1.93 6.50 -18.93
N VAL A 186 -2.88 5.64 -19.29
CA VAL A 186 -2.94 5.07 -20.64
C VAL A 186 -3.16 6.15 -21.68
N ASP A 187 -4.10 7.07 -21.44
CA ASP A 187 -4.40 8.17 -22.35
C ASP A 187 -3.17 9.08 -22.53
N GLN A 188 -2.48 9.43 -21.43
CA GLN A 188 -1.24 10.23 -21.47
C GLN A 188 -0.11 9.54 -22.25
N VAL A 189 0.05 8.23 -22.09
CA VAL A 189 1.07 7.46 -22.83
C VAL A 189 0.76 7.43 -24.32
N GLN A 190 -0.51 7.31 -24.71
CA GLN A 190 -0.89 7.35 -26.12
C GLN A 190 -0.66 8.73 -26.74
N ASP A 191 -1.02 9.80 -26.04
CA ASP A 191 -0.78 11.17 -26.50
C ASP A 191 0.71 11.47 -26.71
N LEU A 192 1.56 11.02 -25.78
CA LEU A 192 3.02 11.18 -25.90
C LEU A 192 3.59 10.38 -27.09
N LYS A 193 3.09 9.17 -27.33
CA LYS A 193 3.48 8.36 -28.49
C LYS A 193 3.09 9.04 -29.80
N GLN A 194 1.89 9.59 -29.85
CA GLN A 194 1.41 10.31 -31.03
C GLN A 194 2.25 11.57 -31.29
N SER A 195 2.46 12.39 -30.26
CA SER A 195 3.30 13.59 -30.33
C SER A 195 4.72 13.28 -30.80
N LYS A 196 5.34 12.20 -30.32
CA LYS A 196 6.65 11.75 -30.80
C LYS A 196 6.62 11.39 -32.29
N ALA A 197 5.59 10.67 -32.74
CA ALA A 197 5.46 10.28 -34.14
C ALA A 197 5.23 11.49 -35.06
N ASP A 198 4.51 12.50 -34.60
CA ASP A 198 4.31 13.75 -35.33
C ASP A 198 5.63 14.55 -35.42
N LEU A 199 6.38 14.67 -34.33
CA LEU A 199 7.69 15.34 -34.34
C LEU A 199 8.69 14.67 -35.28
N LEU A 200 8.75 13.33 -35.29
CA LEU A 200 9.62 12.61 -36.21
C LEU A 200 9.25 12.85 -37.68
N ARG A 201 7.95 12.96 -38.00
CA ARG A 201 7.50 13.33 -39.35
C ARG A 201 7.95 14.74 -39.73
N ILE A 202 7.83 15.69 -38.82
CA ILE A 202 8.30 17.07 -39.05
C ILE A 202 9.81 17.07 -39.33
N VAL A 203 10.61 16.30 -38.59
CA VAL A 203 12.06 16.18 -38.85
C VAL A 203 12.30 15.66 -40.27
N THR A 204 11.64 14.59 -40.68
CA THR A 204 11.77 14.05 -42.05
C THR A 204 11.35 15.07 -43.12
N ASP A 205 10.28 15.83 -42.89
CA ASP A 205 9.82 16.84 -43.83
C ASP A 205 10.80 18.02 -43.95
N VAL A 206 11.41 18.42 -42.82
CA VAL A 206 12.45 19.45 -42.78
C VAL A 206 13.71 18.97 -43.49
N ASP A 207 14.16 17.75 -43.22
CA ASP A 207 15.33 17.15 -43.86
C ASP A 207 15.16 17.14 -45.39
N ARG A 208 13.99 16.68 -45.89
CA ARG A 208 13.69 16.70 -47.32
C ARG A 208 13.73 18.12 -47.91
N LEU A 209 13.18 19.11 -47.20
CA LEU A 209 13.21 20.50 -47.66
C LEU A 209 14.64 21.05 -47.72
N VAL A 210 15.47 20.69 -46.74
CA VAL A 210 16.89 21.07 -46.72
C VAL A 210 17.66 20.42 -47.87
N GLU A 211 17.42 19.14 -48.14
CA GLU A 211 18.02 18.41 -49.26
C GLU A 211 17.65 19.06 -50.62
N GLU A 212 16.36 19.34 -50.84
CA GLU A 212 15.88 20.00 -52.05
C GLU A 212 16.49 21.40 -52.22
N ALA A 213 16.54 22.20 -51.13
CA ALA A 213 17.10 23.54 -51.14
C ALA A 213 18.62 23.53 -51.40
N PHE A 214 19.35 22.59 -50.77
CA PHE A 214 20.79 22.42 -50.98
C PHE A 214 21.09 21.97 -52.40
N ALA A 215 20.39 20.96 -52.92
CA ALA A 215 20.61 20.45 -54.28
C ALA A 215 20.37 21.54 -55.34
N SER A 216 19.30 22.33 -55.20
CA SER A 216 19.03 23.50 -56.06
C SER A 216 20.14 24.54 -55.94
N ALA A 217 20.52 24.93 -54.71
CA ALA A 217 21.55 25.93 -54.50
C ALA A 217 22.93 25.47 -55.02
N PHE A 218 23.27 24.20 -54.87
CA PHE A 218 24.51 23.62 -55.37
C PHE A 218 24.55 23.62 -56.89
N ALA A 219 23.47 23.19 -57.56
CA ALA A 219 23.38 23.19 -59.01
C ALA A 219 23.52 24.60 -59.60
N GLU A 220 22.81 25.58 -59.04
CA GLU A 220 22.92 26.99 -59.43
C GLU A 220 24.34 27.53 -59.20
N THR A 221 24.92 27.26 -58.03
CA THR A 221 26.29 27.72 -57.69
C THR A 221 27.34 27.09 -58.61
N ARG A 222 27.19 25.81 -58.97
CA ARG A 222 28.10 25.10 -59.90
C ARG A 222 28.10 25.74 -61.28
N GLU A 223 26.92 26.03 -61.83
CA GLU A 223 26.78 26.72 -63.13
C GLU A 223 27.44 28.11 -63.09
N GLN A 224 27.18 28.88 -62.03
CA GLN A 224 27.82 30.20 -61.88
C GLN A 224 29.33 30.08 -61.68
N PHE A 225 29.80 29.04 -60.99
CA PHE A 225 31.23 28.81 -60.78
C PHE A 225 31.96 28.52 -62.08
N GLU A 226 31.42 27.65 -62.94
CA GLU A 226 31.99 27.38 -64.27
C GLU A 226 32.17 28.67 -65.08
N HIS A 227 31.14 29.52 -65.09
CA HIS A 227 31.14 30.79 -65.79
C HIS A 227 32.17 31.79 -65.22
N VAL A 228 32.11 32.06 -63.91
CA VAL A 228 33.00 33.00 -63.22
C VAL A 228 34.46 32.54 -63.33
N PHE A 229 34.70 31.23 -63.19
CA PHE A 229 36.04 30.67 -63.31
C PHE A 229 36.60 30.86 -64.73
N GLY A 230 35.77 30.70 -65.77
CA GLY A 230 36.18 30.94 -67.16
C GLY A 230 36.58 32.40 -67.45
N VAL A 231 35.91 33.37 -66.83
CA VAL A 231 36.27 34.79 -66.94
C VAL A 231 37.58 35.11 -66.22
N LEU A 232 37.77 34.57 -65.02
CA LEU A 232 38.98 34.79 -64.21
C LEU A 232 40.21 34.04 -64.76
N PHE A 233 40.00 32.88 -65.37
CA PHE A 233 41.04 32.03 -65.98
C PHE A 233 40.73 31.71 -67.45
N PRO A 234 41.03 32.62 -68.41
CA PRO A 234 40.82 32.37 -69.82
C PRO A 234 41.54 31.09 -70.29
N GLY A 235 40.78 30.15 -70.86
CA GLY A 235 41.29 28.85 -71.29
C GLY A 235 41.47 27.81 -70.17
N GLY A 236 41.07 28.14 -68.94
CA GLY A 236 40.90 27.20 -67.83
C GLY A 236 39.46 26.72 -67.69
N ALA A 237 39.26 25.69 -66.85
CA ALA A 237 37.94 25.19 -66.48
C ALA A 237 37.93 24.93 -64.97
N GLY A 238 36.84 25.26 -64.29
CA GLY A 238 36.63 24.97 -62.87
C GLY A 238 35.31 24.27 -62.70
N ASP A 239 35.22 23.35 -61.74
CA ASP A 239 34.00 22.60 -61.43
C ASP A 239 33.85 22.45 -59.90
N LEU A 240 32.60 22.32 -59.44
CA LEU A 240 32.27 21.99 -58.06
C LEU A 240 31.76 20.55 -57.99
N VAL A 241 32.36 19.75 -57.12
CA VAL A 241 32.05 18.32 -56.99
C VAL A 241 31.68 18.01 -55.54
N LEU A 242 30.61 17.24 -55.35
CA LEU A 242 30.22 16.74 -54.03
C LEU A 242 31.15 15.58 -53.63
N THR A 243 31.58 15.55 -52.37
CA THR A 243 32.37 14.42 -51.87
C THR A 243 31.54 13.14 -51.77
N ASP A 244 30.24 13.28 -51.47
CA ASP A 244 29.28 12.18 -51.43
C ASP A 244 27.93 12.61 -52.04
N PRO A 245 27.67 12.32 -53.33
CA PRO A 245 26.43 12.71 -54.01
C PRO A 245 25.16 12.03 -53.47
N GLU A 246 25.29 10.97 -52.67
CA GLU A 246 24.13 10.22 -52.15
C GLU A 246 23.67 10.74 -50.77
N ASP A 247 24.46 11.59 -50.11
CA ASP A 247 24.14 12.20 -48.80
C ASP A 247 24.26 13.73 -48.86
N MET A 248 23.18 14.39 -49.29
CA MET A 248 23.12 15.84 -49.44
C MET A 248 23.23 16.60 -48.10
N LEU A 249 22.98 15.95 -46.97
CA LEU A 249 23.02 16.58 -45.64
C LEU A 249 24.41 16.57 -45.04
N ALA A 250 25.21 15.53 -45.32
CA ALA A 250 26.56 15.38 -44.77
C ALA A 250 27.69 15.58 -45.79
N THR A 251 27.39 15.69 -47.09
CA THR A 251 28.41 15.86 -48.12
C THR A 251 29.20 17.16 -47.97
N GLY A 252 30.50 17.09 -48.23
CA GLY A 252 31.36 18.24 -48.48
C GLY A 252 31.31 18.69 -49.95
N ILE A 253 31.92 19.85 -50.21
CA ILE A 253 32.11 20.41 -51.55
C ILE A 253 33.62 20.49 -51.83
N GLU A 254 34.07 19.85 -52.91
CA GLU A 254 35.42 19.98 -53.45
C GLU A 254 35.44 20.93 -54.65
N ILE A 255 36.44 21.81 -54.69
CA ILE A 255 36.69 22.71 -55.82
C ILE A 255 37.77 22.08 -56.70
N GLU A 256 37.39 21.73 -57.93
CA GLU A 256 38.30 21.26 -58.96
C GLU A 256 38.64 22.39 -59.92
N ALA A 257 39.92 22.61 -60.15
CA ALA A 257 40.41 23.69 -61.01
C ALA A 257 41.42 23.17 -62.02
N ARG A 258 41.23 23.57 -63.27
CA ARG A 258 42.13 23.29 -64.40
C ARG A 258 42.61 24.61 -65.01
N PRO A 259 43.78 25.12 -64.60
CA PRO A 259 44.38 26.29 -65.24
C PRO A 259 44.77 26.01 -66.70
N ALA A 260 44.88 27.05 -67.52
CA ALA A 260 45.20 26.94 -68.94
C ALA A 260 46.41 26.02 -69.21
N GLY A 261 46.18 24.93 -69.96
CA GLY A 261 47.21 23.95 -70.34
C GLY A 261 47.66 22.97 -69.25
N LYS A 262 47.06 22.97 -68.04
CA LYS A 262 47.40 22.04 -66.94
C LYS A 262 46.34 20.93 -66.78
N LYS A 263 46.68 19.89 -66.02
CA LYS A 263 45.73 18.86 -65.54
C LYS A 263 44.85 19.41 -64.42
N VAL A 264 43.67 18.82 -64.23
CA VAL A 264 42.75 19.12 -63.11
C VAL A 264 43.47 18.88 -61.79
N LYS A 265 43.34 19.83 -60.86
CA LYS A 265 43.90 19.76 -59.50
C LYS A 265 42.86 20.21 -58.48
N ARG A 266 42.91 19.63 -57.29
CA ARG A 266 42.20 20.13 -56.11
C ARG A 266 42.74 21.49 -55.70
N LEU A 267 41.90 22.34 -55.10
CA LEU A 267 42.27 23.68 -54.61
C LEU A 267 43.54 23.69 -53.73
N SER A 268 43.75 22.67 -52.91
CA SER A 268 44.93 22.52 -52.03
C SER A 268 46.25 22.36 -52.78
N LEU A 269 46.21 22.00 -54.06
CA LEU A 269 47.36 21.72 -54.92
C LEU A 269 47.69 22.86 -55.90
N LEU A 270 47.01 24.01 -55.78
CA LEU A 270 47.24 25.21 -56.59
C LEU A 270 48.33 26.12 -55.98
N SER A 271 48.91 26.99 -56.81
CA SER A 271 49.83 28.04 -56.33
C SER A 271 49.08 29.09 -55.49
N GLY A 272 49.79 29.86 -54.66
CA GLY A 272 49.17 30.82 -53.73
C GLY A 272 48.22 31.82 -54.40
N GLY A 273 48.60 32.39 -55.54
CA GLY A 273 47.75 33.31 -56.32
C GLY A 273 46.58 32.61 -57.03
N GLU A 274 46.81 31.43 -57.62
CA GLU A 274 45.74 30.62 -58.25
C GLU A 274 44.70 30.18 -57.21
N ARG A 275 45.13 29.86 -55.99
CA ARG A 275 44.25 29.47 -54.87
C ARG A 275 43.37 30.63 -54.40
N SER A 276 43.95 31.82 -54.23
CA SER A 276 43.17 33.01 -53.84
C SER A 276 42.14 33.37 -54.90
N LEU A 277 42.51 33.35 -56.18
CA LEU A 277 41.58 33.68 -57.27
C LEU A 277 40.48 32.62 -57.45
N ALA A 278 40.79 31.33 -57.26
CA ALA A 278 39.79 30.27 -57.25
C ALA A 278 38.81 30.37 -56.06
N ALA A 279 39.29 30.79 -54.88
CA ALA A 279 38.42 31.06 -53.73
C ALA A 279 37.50 32.26 -53.97
N ILE A 280 38.01 33.33 -54.58
CA ILE A 280 37.21 34.49 -54.98
C ILE A 280 36.17 34.08 -56.03
N ALA A 281 36.54 33.24 -57.01
CA ALA A 281 35.62 32.70 -58.01
C ALA A 281 34.44 31.95 -57.36
N PHE A 282 34.72 31.15 -56.33
CA PHE A 282 33.70 30.42 -55.58
C PHE A 282 32.77 31.34 -54.80
N LEU A 283 33.31 32.34 -54.10
CA LEU A 283 32.50 33.33 -53.37
C LEU A 283 31.59 34.13 -54.32
N VAL A 284 32.13 34.59 -55.45
CA VAL A 284 31.35 35.28 -56.48
C VAL A 284 30.26 34.37 -57.06
N ALA A 285 30.56 33.09 -57.31
CA ALA A 285 29.58 32.14 -57.82
C ALA A 285 28.40 31.96 -56.85
N ILE A 286 28.68 31.89 -55.55
CA ILE A 286 27.63 31.87 -54.50
C ILE A 286 26.80 33.15 -54.56
N PHE A 287 27.44 34.32 -54.67
CA PHE A 287 26.75 35.60 -54.72
C PHE A 287 25.87 35.74 -55.97
N LYS A 288 26.33 35.25 -57.12
CA LYS A 288 25.57 35.29 -58.38
C LYS A 288 24.40 34.29 -58.38
N ALA A 289 24.57 33.12 -57.74
CA ALA A 289 23.50 32.14 -57.58
C ALA A 289 22.42 32.60 -56.58
N ARG A 290 22.82 33.27 -55.49
CA ARG A 290 21.92 33.79 -54.45
C ARG A 290 22.22 35.28 -54.21
N PRO A 291 21.64 36.18 -55.03
CA PRO A 291 21.91 37.61 -54.95
C PRO A 291 21.37 38.20 -53.64
N SER A 292 22.24 38.89 -52.92
CA SER A 292 21.91 39.70 -51.74
C SER A 292 21.65 41.14 -52.16
N PRO A 293 20.89 41.92 -51.37
CA PRO A 293 20.64 43.34 -51.67
C PRO A 293 21.92 44.17 -51.77
N PHE A 294 22.94 43.85 -50.97
CA PHE A 294 24.25 44.46 -51.03
C PHE A 294 25.36 43.49 -50.60
N TYR A 295 26.58 43.79 -51.03
CA TYR A 295 27.81 43.09 -50.65
C TYR A 295 28.86 44.07 -50.16
N VAL A 296 29.61 43.68 -49.13
CA VAL A 296 30.75 44.43 -48.61
C VAL A 296 32.01 43.61 -48.85
N MET A 297 33.00 44.21 -49.51
CA MET A 297 34.26 43.59 -49.83
C MET A 297 35.40 44.44 -49.28
N ASP A 298 36.25 43.87 -48.44
CA ASP A 298 37.35 44.57 -47.79
C ASP A 298 38.69 44.02 -48.29
N GLU A 299 39.43 44.84 -49.04
CA GLU A 299 40.76 44.55 -49.63
C GLU A 299 40.89 43.17 -50.30
N VAL A 300 39.81 42.67 -50.90
CA VAL A 300 39.73 41.34 -51.51
C VAL A 300 40.71 41.15 -52.68
N GLU A 301 41.16 42.25 -53.27
CA GLU A 301 42.07 42.29 -54.41
C GLU A 301 43.55 42.54 -54.04
N ALA A 302 43.88 42.74 -52.76
CA ALA A 302 45.22 43.16 -52.33
C ALA A 302 46.36 42.18 -52.70
N ALA A 303 46.02 40.91 -52.94
CA ALA A 303 46.95 39.85 -53.32
C ALA A 303 46.97 39.54 -54.82
N LEU A 304 46.26 40.31 -55.65
CA LEU A 304 46.14 40.08 -57.09
C LEU A 304 47.11 40.94 -57.89
N ASP A 305 47.62 40.39 -59.00
CA ASP A 305 48.37 41.16 -59.99
C ASP A 305 47.44 41.99 -60.89
N ASP A 306 48.01 42.93 -61.65
CA ASP A 306 47.26 43.85 -62.51
C ASP A 306 46.35 43.14 -63.52
N VAL A 307 46.75 41.95 -63.99
CA VAL A 307 46.01 41.17 -64.99
C VAL A 307 44.79 40.53 -64.36
N ASN A 308 44.95 39.89 -63.21
CA ASN A 308 43.85 39.22 -62.49
C ASN A 308 42.93 40.24 -61.81
N LEU A 309 43.46 41.39 -61.36
CA LEU A 309 42.66 42.53 -60.91
C LEU A 309 41.69 42.98 -62.00
N THR A 310 42.17 43.17 -63.22
CA THR A 310 41.31 43.59 -64.35
C THR A 310 40.17 42.59 -64.62
N ARG A 311 40.43 41.29 -64.45
CA ARG A 311 39.39 40.26 -64.62
C ARG A 311 38.40 40.25 -63.47
N LEU A 312 38.86 40.45 -62.23
CA LEU A 312 37.98 40.57 -61.07
C LEU A 312 37.05 41.80 -61.19
N LEU A 313 37.57 42.92 -61.69
CA LEU A 313 36.77 44.12 -61.92
C LEU A 313 35.67 43.92 -62.97
N ALA A 314 35.90 43.07 -63.99
CA ALA A 314 34.84 42.71 -64.94
C ALA A 314 33.69 41.96 -64.26
N ILE A 315 34.01 41.04 -63.35
CA ILE A 315 33.02 40.32 -62.55
C ILE A 315 32.26 41.25 -61.60
N PHE A 316 32.95 42.21 -60.97
CA PHE A 316 32.28 43.21 -60.12
C PHE A 316 31.30 44.06 -60.92
N LYS A 317 31.63 44.38 -62.17
CA LYS A 317 30.71 45.07 -63.07
C LYS A 317 29.47 44.25 -63.44
N GLU A 318 29.57 42.92 -63.51
CA GLU A 318 28.39 42.07 -63.68
C GLU A 318 27.55 42.03 -62.40
N LEU A 319 28.20 41.88 -61.24
CA LEU A 319 27.49 41.83 -59.95
C LEU A 319 26.75 43.14 -59.62
N GLN A 320 27.28 44.28 -60.05
CA GLN A 320 26.65 45.59 -59.83
C GLN A 320 25.30 45.73 -60.56
N GLU A 321 25.04 44.93 -61.60
CA GLU A 321 23.78 44.99 -62.36
C GLU A 321 22.59 44.55 -61.51
N THR A 322 22.84 43.67 -60.53
CA THR A 322 21.80 43.05 -59.70
C THR A 322 21.88 43.42 -58.23
N SER A 323 23.05 43.84 -57.73
CA SER A 323 23.31 44.04 -56.30
C SER A 323 24.18 45.27 -56.02
N GLN A 324 23.97 45.94 -54.89
CA GLN A 324 24.82 47.06 -54.48
C GLN A 324 26.18 46.56 -53.98
N LEU A 325 27.28 47.10 -54.51
CA LEU A 325 28.63 46.71 -54.10
C LEU A 325 29.31 47.83 -53.30
N ILE A 326 29.80 47.51 -52.10
CA ILE A 326 30.61 48.40 -51.26
C ILE A 326 32.01 47.79 -51.19
N VAL A 327 32.98 48.42 -51.84
CA VAL A 327 34.36 47.94 -51.88
C VAL A 327 35.27 48.89 -51.09
N ILE A 328 35.98 48.35 -50.11
CA ILE A 328 37.04 49.04 -49.37
C ILE A 328 38.36 48.63 -50.01
N THR A 329 39.06 49.62 -50.56
CA THR A 329 40.26 49.35 -51.36
C THR A 329 41.22 50.54 -51.38
N HIS A 330 42.50 50.26 -51.56
CA HIS A 330 43.54 51.23 -51.91
C HIS A 330 43.97 51.12 -53.39
N GLN A 331 43.39 50.20 -54.17
CA GLN A 331 43.74 49.96 -55.57
C GLN A 331 43.07 50.97 -56.50
N LYS A 332 43.89 51.72 -57.24
CA LYS A 332 43.40 52.78 -58.14
C LYS A 332 42.46 52.26 -59.22
N ARG A 333 42.74 51.09 -59.80
CA ARG A 333 41.90 50.46 -60.84
C ARG A 333 40.52 50.06 -60.31
N THR A 334 40.42 49.63 -59.05
CA THR A 334 39.12 49.35 -58.42
C THR A 334 38.32 50.63 -58.19
N MET A 335 38.99 51.73 -57.82
CA MET A 335 38.36 53.04 -57.65
C MET A 335 37.83 53.61 -58.98
N GLU A 336 38.49 53.31 -60.11
CA GLU A 336 38.10 53.80 -61.45
C GLU A 336 36.75 53.26 -61.94
N ILE A 337 36.31 52.09 -61.45
CA ILE A 337 35.03 51.50 -61.86
C ILE A 337 33.86 51.85 -60.93
N ALA A 338 34.09 52.61 -59.86
CA ALA A 338 33.07 52.92 -58.86
C ALA A 338 32.19 54.11 -59.29
N ASP A 339 30.88 54.04 -58.99
CA ASP A 339 29.96 55.16 -59.21
C ASP A 339 30.15 56.31 -58.19
N ALA A 340 30.66 55.97 -57.01
CA ALA A 340 30.93 56.91 -55.93
C ALA A 340 32.10 56.45 -55.08
N LEU A 341 32.94 57.40 -54.67
CA LEU A 341 34.07 57.18 -53.78
C LEU A 341 33.79 57.84 -52.42
N TYR A 342 34.02 57.07 -51.36
CA TYR A 342 34.01 57.56 -49.99
C TYR A 342 35.43 57.52 -49.45
N GLY A 343 36.08 58.68 -49.42
CA GLY A 343 37.42 58.85 -48.85
C GLY A 343 37.34 59.01 -47.33
N VAL A 344 38.06 58.17 -46.61
CA VAL A 344 38.18 58.26 -45.15
C VAL A 344 39.50 58.93 -44.80
N THR A 345 39.45 60.01 -44.01
CA THR A 345 40.64 60.74 -43.55
C THR A 345 40.61 60.85 -42.02
N MET A 346 41.77 60.84 -41.38
CA MET A 346 41.88 60.97 -39.93
C MET A 346 42.65 62.24 -39.60
N ARG A 347 42.05 63.11 -38.79
CA ARG A 347 42.69 64.32 -38.26
C ARG A 347 42.47 64.39 -36.76
N ASP A 348 43.53 64.61 -35.99
CA ASP A 348 43.50 64.71 -34.53
C ASP A 348 42.79 63.53 -33.82
N GLY A 349 42.91 62.32 -34.39
CA GLY A 349 42.28 61.10 -33.86
C GLY A 349 40.78 60.94 -34.16
N VAL A 350 40.18 61.87 -34.92
CA VAL A 350 38.78 61.80 -35.36
C VAL A 350 38.73 61.43 -36.85
N THR A 351 38.01 60.37 -37.16
CA THR A 351 37.76 59.92 -38.54
C THR A 351 36.68 60.77 -39.19
N THR A 352 36.99 61.39 -40.33
CA THR A 352 36.05 62.17 -41.15
C THR A 352 35.89 61.49 -42.51
N VAL A 353 34.65 61.41 -43.00
CA VAL A 353 34.33 60.81 -44.30
C VAL A 353 34.02 61.92 -45.31
N VAL A 354 34.66 61.85 -46.48
CA VAL A 354 34.41 62.74 -47.62
C VAL A 354 33.86 61.88 -48.76
N SER A 355 32.72 62.26 -49.33
CA SER A 355 32.11 61.54 -50.45
C SER A 355 32.23 62.32 -51.75
N GLN A 356 32.58 61.64 -52.84
CA GLN A 356 32.57 62.18 -54.19
C GLN A 356 31.85 61.21 -55.11
N ARG A 357 30.81 61.67 -55.81
CA ARG A 357 30.16 60.87 -56.87
C ARG A 357 30.97 61.01 -58.15
N LEU A 358 31.29 59.88 -58.77
CA LEU A 358 31.93 59.81 -60.08
C LEU A 358 30.78 59.71 -61.09
N ALA A 359 30.14 60.83 -61.41
CA ALA A 359 29.21 60.90 -62.54
C ALA A 359 30.02 60.99 -63.85
N ASP A 360 29.48 60.44 -64.94
CA ASP A 360 30.09 60.41 -66.29
C ASP A 360 30.92 61.63 -66.67
#